data_AF-A0A443S289-F1
#
_entry.id   AF-A0A443S289-F1
#
_cell.length_a   1.000
_cell.length_b   1.000
_cell.length_c   1.000
_cell.angle_alpha   90.00
_cell.angle_beta   90.00
_cell.angle_gamma   90.00
#
_symmetry.space_group_name_H-M   'P 1'
#
loop_
_entity.id
_entity.type
_entity.pdbx_description
1 polymer ?
#
loop_
_entity_poly.entity_id
_entity_poly.type
_entity_poly.pdbx_seq_one_letter_code
_entity_poly.pdbx_strand_id
1 'polypeptide(L)'
;MSAQKPESSLYDYKSGLCLLFNHLTYAKDRHTVGNGTNVDRDALRSFFEGIGFTVPAPFEDFTLNEIFTTLDSYANNDDHFDCLVCIFLTHGIEDTLAA
;
A
#
# COMPACT_ATOMS: atom_id res chain seq x y z
N MET A 1 11.72 -15.58 21.60
CA MET A 1 10.48 -16.35 21.32
C MET A 1 10.18 -16.11 19.85
N SER A 2 10.39 -17.10 18.99
CA SER A 2 10.13 -16.94 17.56
C SER A 2 8.64 -17.10 17.34
N ALA A 3 7.99 -16.09 16.73
CA ALA A 3 6.61 -16.21 16.32
C ALA A 3 6.51 -17.37 15.31
N GLN A 4 5.64 -18.33 15.61
CA GLN A 4 5.43 -19.51 14.78
C GLN A 4 4.52 -19.10 13.62
N LYS A 5 5.02 -19.21 12.37
CA LYS A 5 4.25 -18.92 11.16
C LYS A 5 3.02 -19.85 11.16
N PRO A 6 1.78 -19.33 11.07
CA PRO A 6 0.59 -20.17 11.08
C PRO A 6 0.63 -21.14 9.89
N GLU A 7 0.47 -22.44 10.17
CA GLU A 7 0.36 -23.47 9.15
C GLU A 7 -0.97 -23.33 8.39
N SER A 8 -0.91 -22.62 7.27
CA SER A 8 -1.41 -23.04 5.94
C SER A 8 -1.46 -21.81 5.03
N SER A 9 -0.33 -21.41 4.43
CA SER A 9 -0.41 -20.51 3.29
C SER A 9 -0.46 -21.35 2.02
N LEU A 10 -1.53 -21.19 1.23
CA LEU A 10 -1.67 -21.82 -0.10
C LEU A 10 -0.50 -21.44 -1.04
N TYR A 11 0.30 -20.44 -0.65
CA TYR A 11 1.47 -19.92 -1.33
C TYR A 11 2.65 -19.84 -0.35
N ASP A 12 3.77 -20.48 -0.67
CA ASP A 12 5.05 -20.28 0.01
C ASP A 12 5.76 -19.09 -0.64
N TYR A 13 5.49 -17.87 -0.17
CA TYR A 13 6.25 -16.69 -0.56
C TYR A 13 7.39 -16.45 0.44
N LYS A 14 8.56 -16.13 -0.10
CA LYS A 14 9.81 -15.81 0.62
C LYS A 14 10.03 -14.31 0.73
N SER A 15 9.54 -13.54 -0.25
CA SER A 15 9.68 -12.08 -0.30
C SER A 15 8.46 -11.45 -0.98
N GLY A 16 7.78 -10.52 -0.30
CA GLY A 16 6.66 -9.76 -0.87
C GLY A 16 6.91 -8.26 -0.82
N LEU A 17 6.37 -7.51 -1.78
CA LEU A 17 6.37 -6.05 -1.79
C LEU A 17 4.96 -5.52 -1.52
N CYS A 18 4.83 -4.56 -0.61
CA CYS A 18 3.57 -3.86 -0.37
C CYS A 18 3.73 -2.36 -0.63
N LEU A 19 3.08 -1.84 -1.67
CA LEU A 19 3.00 -0.42 -1.97
C LEU A 19 1.71 0.14 -1.37
N LEU A 20 1.80 1.23 -0.60
CA LEU A 20 0.67 1.82 0.10
C LEU A 20 0.53 3.30 -0.28
N PHE A 21 -0.56 3.61 -0.97
CA PHE A 21 -0.97 4.96 -1.34
C PHE A 21 -2.09 5.42 -0.39
N ASN A 22 -1.88 6.53 0.31
CA ASN A 22 -2.81 7.06 1.30
C ASN A 22 -3.22 8.47 0.90
N HIS A 23 -4.51 8.67 0.64
CA HIS A 23 -5.09 9.96 0.25
C HIS A 23 -5.94 10.51 1.39
N LEU A 24 -5.38 11.47 2.13
CA LEU A 24 -6.06 12.19 3.20
C LEU A 24 -6.75 13.46 2.69
N THR A 25 -6.19 14.12 1.68
CA THR A 25 -6.70 15.40 1.18
C THR A 25 -6.93 15.41 -0.33
N TYR A 26 -8.16 15.72 -0.73
CA TYR A 26 -8.49 16.02 -2.13
C TYR A 26 -8.28 17.49 -2.44
N ALA A 27 -7.51 17.78 -3.49
CA ALA A 27 -7.24 19.14 -3.95
C ALA A 27 -8.50 19.96 -4.29
N LYS A 28 -9.66 19.31 -4.51
CA LYS A 28 -10.90 19.99 -4.88
C LYS A 28 -11.87 20.26 -3.72
N ASP A 29 -11.91 19.39 -2.71
CA ASP A 29 -12.85 19.52 -1.61
C ASP A 29 -12.13 19.32 -0.28
N ARG A 30 -11.93 20.43 0.46
CA ARG A 30 -11.36 20.46 1.81
C ARG A 30 -12.32 19.89 2.87
N HIS A 31 -12.99 18.78 2.56
CA HIS A 31 -13.57 17.97 3.59
C HIS A 31 -12.40 17.28 4.27
N THR A 32 -12.09 17.71 5.49
CA THR A 32 -11.14 17.04 6.36
C THR A 32 -11.65 15.62 6.56
N VAL A 33 -11.11 14.69 5.77
CA VAL A 33 -11.29 13.27 5.99
C VAL A 33 -10.70 13.02 7.38
N GLY A 34 -11.52 12.49 8.29
CA GLY A 34 -11.06 12.22 9.65
C GLY A 34 -9.80 11.34 9.64
N ASN A 35 -9.04 11.35 10.73
CA ASN A 35 -7.79 10.58 10.91
C ASN A 35 -7.88 9.05 10.65
N GLY A 36 -9.03 8.52 10.25
CA GLY A 36 -9.26 7.09 9.98
C GLY A 36 -8.33 6.51 8.92
N THR A 37 -8.10 7.21 7.80
CA THR A 37 -7.20 6.69 6.74
C THR A 37 -5.76 6.51 7.24
N ASN A 38 -5.29 7.38 8.13
CA ASN A 38 -3.97 7.24 8.76
C ASN A 38 -3.92 6.06 9.73
N VAL A 39 -5.01 5.79 10.44
CA VAL A 39 -5.13 4.60 11.30
C VAL A 39 -5.08 3.33 10.45
N ASP A 40 -5.80 3.30 9.33
CA ASP A 40 -5.79 2.17 8.38
C ASP A 40 -4.41 1.98 7.76
N ARG A 41 -3.75 3.06 7.32
CA ARG A 41 -2.37 3.06 6.81
C ARG A 41 -1.41 2.43 7.82
N ASP A 42 -1.43 2.89 9.06
CA ASP A 42 -0.48 2.45 10.10
C ASP A 42 -0.73 0.98 10.48
N ALA A 43 -1.99 0.56 10.55
CA ALA A 43 -2.37 -0.82 10.83
C ALA A 43 -1.96 -1.76 9.68
N LEU A 44 -2.23 -1.39 8.42
CA LEU A 44 -1.86 -2.18 7.25
C LEU A 44 -0.35 -2.30 7.11
N ARG A 45 0.38 -1.20 7.24
CA ARG A 45 1.85 -1.22 7.24
C ARG A 45 2.39 -2.19 8.30
N SER A 46 1.94 -2.04 9.55
CA SER A 46 2.39 -2.89 10.66
C SER A 46 2.08 -4.36 10.41
N PHE A 47 0.91 -4.65 9.82
CA PHE A 47 0.52 -6.01 9.47
C PHE A 47 1.43 -6.61 8.39
N PHE A 48 1.61 -5.92 7.26
CA PHE A 48 2.41 -6.42 6.13
C PHE A 48 3.89 -6.58 6.49
N GLU A 49 4.47 -5.62 7.21
CA GLU A 49 5.82 -5.76 7.77
C GLU A 49 5.92 -6.99 8.70
N GLY A 50 4.92 -7.18 9.57
CA GLY A 50 4.85 -8.30 10.51
C GLY A 50 4.76 -9.69 9.87
N ILE A 51 4.23 -9.78 8.64
CA ILE A 51 4.16 -11.03 7.86
C ILE A 51 5.26 -11.14 6.79
N GLY A 52 6.30 -10.30 6.87
CA GLY A 52 7.53 -10.43 6.08
C GLY A 52 7.52 -9.74 4.72
N PHE A 53 6.64 -8.77 4.49
CA PHE A 53 6.70 -7.93 3.30
C PHE A 53 7.69 -6.79 3.49
N THR A 54 8.36 -6.41 2.40
CA THR A 54 9.01 -5.11 2.27
C THR A 54 7.93 -4.05 2.06
N VAL A 55 7.83 -3.11 2.99
CA VAL A 55 6.87 -2.00 2.93
C VAL A 55 7.64 -0.68 2.93
N PRO A 56 7.79 -0.02 1.77
CA PRO A 56 8.36 1.33 1.69
C PRO A 56 7.55 2.36 2.50
N ALA A 57 8.09 3.57 2.63
CA ALA A 57 7.31 4.66 3.20
C ALA A 57 6.00 4.86 2.41
N PRO A 58 4.85 5.05 3.08
CA PRO A 58 3.58 5.36 2.42
C PRO A 58 3.68 6.55 1.45
N PHE A 59 2.98 6.44 0.33
CA PHE A 59 2.85 7.51 -0.67
C PHE A 59 1.64 8.38 -0.31
N GLU A 60 1.90 9.52 0.31
CA GLU A 60 0.88 10.41 0.87
C GLU A 60 0.39 11.44 -0.17
N ASP A 61 -0.92 11.46 -0.45
CA ASP A 61 -1.58 12.42 -1.33
C ASP A 61 -0.94 12.56 -2.73
N PHE A 62 -0.42 11.45 -3.29
CA PHE A 62 0.20 11.44 -4.62
C PHE A 62 -0.84 11.74 -5.70
N THR A 63 -0.49 12.66 -6.60
CA THR A 63 -1.26 12.90 -7.83
C THR A 63 -1.24 11.68 -8.75
N LEU A 64 -2.16 11.62 -9.71
CA LEU A 64 -2.18 10.58 -10.75
C LEU A 64 -0.81 10.37 -11.41
N ASN A 65 -0.12 11.46 -11.77
CA ASN A 65 1.18 11.36 -12.43
C ASN A 65 2.26 10.75 -11.51
N GLU A 66 2.25 11.11 -10.23
CA GLU A 66 3.19 10.55 -9.25
C GLU A 66 2.89 9.07 -8.97
N ILE A 67 1.62 8.67 -8.92
CA ILE A 67 1.22 7.26 -8.81
C ILE A 67 1.76 6.47 -10.01
N PHE A 68 1.48 6.91 -11.24
CA PHE A 68 1.94 6.22 -12.44
C PHE A 68 3.46 6.15 -12.52
N THR A 69 4.15 7.26 -12.23
CA THR A 69 5.62 7.30 -12.22
C THR A 69 6.19 6.32 -11.20
N THR A 70 5.59 6.24 -10.01
CA THR A 70 6.01 5.34 -8.94
C THR A 70 5.79 3.88 -9.34
N LEU A 71 4.59 3.53 -9.82
CA LEU A 71 4.29 2.18 -10.28
C LEU A 71 5.22 1.75 -11.43
N ASP A 72 5.50 2.64 -12.38
CA ASP A 72 6.43 2.39 -13.47
C ASP A 72 7.86 2.16 -12.96
N SER A 73 8.30 2.93 -11.94
CA SER A 73 9.63 2.74 -11.34
C SER A 73 9.80 1.37 -10.67
N TYR A 74 8.76 0.87 -9.97
CA TYR A 74 8.78 -0.46 -9.37
C TYR A 74 8.61 -1.58 -10.40
N ALA A 75 7.86 -1.32 -11.48
CA ALA A 75 7.69 -2.29 -12.56
C ALA A 75 8.98 -2.51 -13.37
N ASN A 76 9.86 -1.50 -13.44
CA ASN A 76 11.09 -1.52 -14.23
C ASN A 76 12.37 -1.58 -13.39
N ASN A 77 12.29 -1.85 -12.08
CA ASN A 77 13.47 -2.05 -11.26
C ASN A 77 14.03 -3.48 -11.39
N ASP A 78 15.24 -3.69 -10.87
CA ASP A 78 15.90 -5.00 -10.85
C ASP A 78 15.54 -5.84 -9.61
N ASP A 79 14.56 -5.40 -8.81
CA ASP A 79 14.16 -6.10 -7.59
C ASP A 79 13.27 -7.31 -7.92
N HIS A 80 13.43 -8.40 -7.17
CA HIS A 80 12.64 -9.62 -7.35
C HIS A 80 11.84 -9.96 -6.09
N PHE A 81 10.51 -9.94 -6.23
CA PHE A 81 9.54 -10.31 -5.21
C PHE A 81 8.65 -11.44 -5.73
N ASP A 82 8.22 -12.33 -4.83
CA ASP A 82 7.31 -13.43 -5.17
C ASP A 82 5.86 -12.91 -5.32
N CYS A 83 5.54 -11.78 -4.68
CA CYS A 83 4.24 -11.14 -4.81
C CYS A 83 4.32 -9.62 -4.63
N LEU A 84 3.34 -8.94 -5.22
CA LEU A 84 3.09 -7.51 -5.08
C LEU A 84 1.68 -7.31 -4.51
N VAL A 85 1.58 -6.48 -3.48
CA VAL A 85 0.33 -5.94 -2.96
C VAL A 85 0.36 -4.42 -3.17
N CYS A 86 -0.64 -3.88 -3.86
CA CYS A 86 -0.84 -2.43 -3.98
C CYS A 86 -2.13 -2.05 -3.26
N ILE A 87 -2.02 -1.14 -2.30
CA ILE A 87 -3.13 -0.65 -1.48
C ILE A 87 -3.37 0.82 -1.80
N PHE A 88 -4.61 1.16 -2.12
CA PHE A 88 -5.05 2.54 -2.31
C PHE A 88 -6.11 2.86 -1.25
N LEU A 89 -5.76 3.71 -0.29
CA LEU A 89 -6.69 4.25 0.70
C LEU A 89 -7.18 5.61 0.18
N THR A 90 -8.30 5.58 -0.53
CA THR A 90 -8.83 6.75 -1.24
C THR A 90 -10.34 6.69 -1.38
N HIS A 91 -10.94 7.81 -1.77
CA HIS A 91 -12.32 7.81 -2.26
C HIS A 91 -12.40 7.12 -3.62
N GLY A 92 -13.56 6.57 -3.92
CA GLY A 92 -13.84 6.01 -5.23
C GLY A 92 -15.31 6.12 -5.57
N ILE A 93 -15.59 6.03 -6.86
CA ILE A 93 -16.91 5.72 -7.39
C ILE A 93 -16.79 4.42 -8.18
N GLU A 94 -17.89 3.97 -8.79
CA GLU A 94 -17.89 2.78 -9.63
C GLU A 94 -16.76 2.86 -10.68
N ASP A 95 -15.93 1.80 -10.72
CA ASP A 95 -14.77 1.64 -11.59
C ASP A 95 -13.69 2.73 -11.51
N THR A 96 -13.72 3.62 -10.51
CA THR A 96 -12.77 4.75 -10.41
C THR A 96 -12.29 4.98 -8.99
N LEU A 97 -10.96 4.97 -8.83
CA LEU A 97 -10.29 5.48 -7.64
C LEU A 97 -9.93 6.94 -7.88
N ALA A 98 -10.14 7.78 -6.86
CA ALA A 98 -9.70 9.14 -6.90
C ALA A 98 -8.19 9.20 -6.58
N ALA A 99 -7.51 10.24 -7.08
CA ALA A 99 -6.12 10.59 -6.76
C ALA A 99 -5.90 12.11 -6.94
#